data_AF-A0A914W742-F1
#
_entry.id   AF-A0A914W742-F1
#
_cell.length_a   1.000
_cell.length_b   1.000
_cell.length_c   1.000
_cell.angle_alpha   90.00
_cell.angle_beta   90.00
_cell.angle_gamma   90.00
#
_symmetry.space_group_name_H-M   'P 1'
#
loop_
_entity.id
_entity.type
_entity.pdbx_description
1 polymer ?
#
loop_
_entity_poly.entity_id
_entity_poly.type
_entity_poly.pdbx_seq_one_letter_code
_entity_poly.pdbx_strand_id
1 'polypeptide(L)'
;MRRLCLTCLLSMTLVAVSWGSEEEYRLYTDLLNNYNPLERPVVNSSVPLLVSIRVFLQQIIDLDEKNQVIEINAWLKYIWHDYKLVWKPEEYGNITDVRFPGTSGQIWRPDILLYNSADPNFDSTYPSNFVVYSNGEVTWIPPGILKSSCKIDITWFPFDDQNCYLKFGSWTYNGFAIDLQIDADDMNGSKGSFRDVLSRAGRGRSGDFYVLFVD
;
A
#
# COMPACT_ATOMS: atom_id res chain seq x y z
N MET A 1 47.48 1.31 -56.85
CA MET A 1 46.25 0.62 -56.38
C MET A 1 46.34 0.57 -54.85
N ARG A 2 45.89 1.52 -54.01
CA ARG A 2 44.62 2.27 -53.87
C ARG A 2 43.36 1.39 -53.87
N ARG A 3 43.17 0.64 -52.77
CA ARG A 3 41.87 0.22 -52.20
C ARG A 3 42.07 0.11 -50.67
N LEU A 4 42.03 1.23 -49.94
CA LEU A 4 40.91 1.61 -49.05
C LEU A 4 40.47 0.39 -48.21
N CYS A 5 40.99 0.12 -47.00
CA CYS A 5 41.09 0.97 -45.79
C CYS A 5 39.76 1.62 -45.36
N LEU A 6 38.61 1.05 -45.75
CA LEU A 6 37.30 1.64 -45.42
C LEU A 6 36.36 0.74 -44.59
N THR A 7 36.72 -0.53 -44.34
CA THR A 7 35.80 -1.47 -43.66
C THR A 7 36.07 -1.67 -42.16
N CYS A 8 37.23 -1.29 -41.63
CA CYS A 8 37.50 -1.35 -40.18
C CYS A 8 37.11 -0.08 -39.41
N LEU A 9 36.77 1.02 -40.10
CA LEU A 9 36.41 2.30 -39.44
C LEU A 9 34.91 2.41 -39.10
N LEU A 10 34.06 1.49 -39.57
CA LEU A 10 32.60 1.54 -39.34
C LEU A 10 32.08 0.57 -38.27
N SER A 11 32.93 -0.30 -37.70
CA SER A 11 32.51 -1.21 -36.61
C SER A 11 32.87 -0.72 -35.22
N MET A 12 33.37 0.51 -35.09
CA MET A 12 33.42 1.23 -33.81
C MET A 12 32.01 1.80 -33.54
N THR A 13 31.01 0.92 -33.61
CA THR A 13 29.66 1.21 -33.14
C THR A 13 29.78 1.52 -31.66
N LEU A 14 29.61 2.80 -31.36
CA LEU A 14 29.40 3.40 -30.05
C LEU A 14 28.83 2.37 -29.08
N VAL A 15 29.69 1.80 -28.24
CA VAL A 15 29.24 1.29 -26.95
C VAL A 15 28.88 2.56 -26.18
N ALA A 16 27.63 2.99 -26.31
CA ALA A 16 27.06 3.93 -25.39
C ALA A 16 27.08 3.22 -24.04
N VAL A 17 28.13 3.48 -23.26
CA VAL A 17 28.15 3.13 -21.85
C VAL A 17 26.93 3.83 -21.26
N SER A 18 25.90 3.08 -20.89
CA SER A 18 24.76 3.65 -20.20
C SER A 18 25.24 3.97 -18.79
N TRP A 19 25.41 5.26 -18.49
CA TRP A 19 25.64 5.71 -17.13
C TRP A 19 24.30 5.55 -16.40
N GLY A 20 24.27 4.71 -15.36
CA GLY A 20 23.14 4.68 -14.45
C GLY A 20 23.01 6.01 -13.71
N SER A 21 21.85 6.30 -13.14
CA SER A 21 21.66 7.49 -12.32
C SER A 21 22.53 7.40 -11.05
N GLU A 22 23.72 8.00 -11.08
CA GLU A 22 24.66 8.04 -9.94
C GLU A 22 24.00 8.68 -8.70
N GLU A 23 23.17 9.70 -8.93
CA GLU A 23 22.45 10.41 -7.87
C GLU A 23 21.41 9.54 -7.18
N GLU A 24 20.66 8.75 -7.95
CA GLU A 24 19.67 7.82 -7.37
C GLU A 24 20.35 6.69 -6.60
N TYR A 25 21.45 6.15 -7.12
CA TYR A 25 22.26 5.15 -6.41
C TYR A 25 22.80 5.68 -5.07
N ARG A 26 23.33 6.92 -5.09
CA ARG A 26 23.81 7.60 -3.88
C ARG A 26 22.69 7.83 -2.89
N LEU A 27 21.51 8.26 -3.35
CA LEU A 27 20.33 8.45 -2.52
C LEU A 27 19.91 7.16 -1.80
N TYR A 28 19.79 6.03 -2.51
CA TYR A 28 19.47 4.75 -1.86
C TYR A 28 20.50 4.35 -0.82
N THR A 29 21.79 4.56 -1.11
CA THR A 29 22.88 4.24 -0.19
C THR A 29 22.81 5.08 1.07
N ASP A 30 22.55 6.38 0.94
CA ASP A 30 22.44 7.32 2.06
C ASP A 30 21.19 7.05 2.91
N LEU A 31 20.03 6.82 2.28
CA LEU A 31 18.76 6.52 2.98
C LEU A 31 18.81 5.22 3.78
N LEU A 32 19.46 4.19 3.24
CA LEU A 32 19.57 2.88 3.89
C LEU A 32 20.72 2.81 4.90
N ASN A 33 21.60 3.80 4.93
CA ASN A 33 22.69 3.85 5.89
C ASN A 33 22.14 4.04 7.31
N ASN A 34 22.37 3.06 8.19
CA ASN A 34 21.81 3.00 9.54
C ASN A 34 20.27 2.96 9.63
N TYR A 35 19.60 2.60 8.54
CA TYR A 35 18.18 2.31 8.58
C TYR A 35 17.93 0.90 9.12
N ASN A 36 17.03 0.77 10.10
CA ASN A 36 16.64 -0.53 10.63
C ASN A 36 15.15 -0.77 10.35
N PRO A 37 14.79 -1.69 9.45
CA PRO A 37 13.39 -1.97 9.08
C PRO A 37 12.57 -2.61 10.21
N LEU A 38 13.21 -3.07 11.29
CA LEU A 38 12.53 -3.59 12.48
C LEU A 38 12.09 -2.48 13.44
N GLU A 39 12.65 -1.27 13.30
CA GLU A 39 12.32 -0.13 14.14
C GLU A 39 11.08 0.58 13.60
N ARG A 40 10.06 0.76 14.44
CA ARG A 40 8.91 1.61 14.09
C ARG A 40 9.39 3.05 13.86
N PRO A 41 9.12 3.66 12.68
CA PRO A 41 9.73 4.93 12.28
C PRO A 41 9.09 6.13 12.97
N VAL A 42 9.32 6.26 14.28
CA VAL A 42 8.92 7.43 15.08
C VAL A 42 10.11 8.01 15.82
N VAL A 43 10.15 9.33 15.93
CA VAL A 43 11.20 10.04 16.68
C VAL A 43 11.12 9.73 18.18
N ASN A 44 9.89 9.60 18.70
CA ASN A 44 9.63 9.27 20.10
C ASN A 44 8.76 8.02 20.18
N SER A 45 9.28 6.97 20.82
CA SER A 45 8.59 5.68 21.00
C SER A 45 7.29 5.77 21.82
N SER A 46 7.09 6.85 22.56
CA SER A 46 5.87 7.10 23.35
C SER A 46 4.69 7.60 22.50
N VAL A 47 4.93 8.03 21.27
CA VAL A 47 3.90 8.56 20.35
C VAL A 47 3.50 7.47 19.35
N PRO A 48 2.21 7.31 19.02
CA PRO A 48 1.78 6.37 17.99
C PRO A 48 2.25 6.82 16.60
N LEU A 49 2.51 5.85 15.73
CA LEU A 49 2.69 6.11 14.30
C LEU A 49 1.29 6.21 13.70
N LEU A 50 1.01 7.31 13.02
CA LEU A 50 -0.24 7.47 12.28
C LEU A 50 -0.11 6.73 10.95
N VAL A 51 -1.02 5.79 10.69
CA VAL A 51 -1.09 5.09 9.42
C VAL A 51 -2.46 5.31 8.82
N SER A 52 -2.51 6.07 7.73
CA SER A 52 -3.73 6.32 6.99
C SER A 52 -4.01 5.15 6.05
N ILE A 53 -5.23 4.63 6.09
CA ILE A 53 -5.68 3.50 5.29
C ILE A 53 -6.91 3.88 4.47
N ARG A 54 -6.92 3.44 3.21
CA ARG A 54 -8.08 3.51 2.31
C ARG A 54 -8.27 2.20 1.59
N VAL A 55 -9.53 1.78 1.44
CA VAL A 55 -9.90 0.61 0.66
C VAL A 55 -10.53 1.09 -0.64
N PHE A 56 -9.99 0.64 -1.77
CA PHE A 56 -10.58 0.86 -3.09
C PHE A 56 -11.19 -0.45 -3.58
N LEU A 57 -12.50 -0.61 -3.38
CA LEU A 57 -13.23 -1.75 -3.92
C LEU A 57 -13.21 -1.68 -5.45
N GLN A 58 -12.73 -2.75 -6.10
CA GLN A 58 -12.76 -2.88 -7.55
C GLN A 58 -13.99 -3.66 -8.00
N GLN A 59 -14.27 -4.77 -7.31
CA GLN A 59 -15.37 -5.67 -7.64
C GLN A 59 -15.71 -6.59 -6.46
N ILE A 60 -16.98 -6.93 -6.31
CA ILE A 60 -17.44 -8.08 -5.52
C ILE A 60 -17.36 -9.32 -6.41
N ILE A 61 -16.53 -10.28 -6.02
CA ILE A 61 -16.28 -11.51 -6.81
C ILE A 61 -17.39 -12.52 -6.53
N ASP A 62 -17.68 -12.77 -5.25
CA ASP A 62 -18.64 -13.78 -4.83
C ASP A 62 -19.24 -13.44 -3.45
N LEU A 63 -20.46 -13.91 -3.24
CA LEU A 63 -21.17 -13.84 -1.97
C LEU A 63 -21.73 -15.23 -1.66
N ASP A 64 -21.12 -15.92 -0.70
CA ASP A 64 -21.55 -17.25 -0.26
C ASP A 64 -22.44 -17.10 0.97
N GLU A 65 -23.75 -17.04 0.77
CA GLU A 65 -24.74 -16.82 1.84
C GLU A 65 -24.79 -18.00 2.81
N LYS A 66 -24.53 -19.21 2.30
CA LYS A 66 -24.52 -20.43 3.10
C LYS A 66 -23.35 -20.47 4.07
N ASN A 67 -22.16 -20.09 3.60
CA ASN A 67 -20.95 -20.09 4.41
C ASN A 67 -20.67 -18.75 5.08
N GLN A 68 -21.49 -17.73 4.82
CA GLN A 68 -21.37 -16.37 5.38
C GLN A 68 -20.03 -15.72 5.03
N VAL A 69 -19.62 -15.83 3.76
CA VAL A 69 -18.34 -15.30 3.25
C VAL A 69 -18.58 -14.40 2.06
N ILE A 70 -17.94 -13.24 2.05
CA ILE A 70 -17.83 -12.36 0.88
C ILE A 70 -16.40 -12.40 0.35
N GLU A 71 -16.26 -12.49 -0.97
CA GLU A 71 -14.98 -12.40 -1.69
C GLU A 71 -14.96 -11.13 -2.55
N ILE A 72 -13.95 -10.29 -2.35
CA ILE A 72 -13.82 -9.01 -3.04
C ILE A 72 -12.44 -8.82 -3.65
N ASN A 73 -12.37 -8.15 -4.80
CA ASN A 73 -11.14 -7.58 -5.33
C ASN A 73 -11.01 -6.14 -4.85
N ALA A 74 -9.96 -5.83 -4.10
CA ALA A 74 -9.75 -4.50 -3.55
C ALA A 74 -8.28 -4.09 -3.60
N TRP A 75 -8.02 -2.78 -3.67
CA TRP A 75 -6.70 -2.21 -3.42
C TRP A 75 -6.68 -1.56 -2.05
N LEU A 76 -5.68 -1.89 -1.25
CA LEU A 76 -5.47 -1.28 0.05
C LEU A 76 -4.42 -0.20 -0.12
N LYS A 77 -4.72 1.06 0.22
CA LYS A 77 -3.73 2.14 0.24
C LYS A 77 -3.37 2.44 1.67
N TYR A 78 -2.08 2.39 1.97
CA TYR A 78 -1.49 2.77 3.23
C TYR A 78 -0.60 3.99 3.01
N ILE A 79 -0.68 4.95 3.92
CA ILE A 79 0.19 6.12 3.95
C ILE A 79 0.70 6.27 5.38
N TRP A 80 2.01 6.41 5.53
CA TRP A 80 2.63 6.79 6.79
C TRP A 80 3.82 7.70 6.53
N HIS A 81 4.33 8.32 7.60
CA HIS A 81 5.51 9.17 7.53
C HIS A 81 6.69 8.49 8.21
N ASP A 82 7.84 8.46 7.54
CA ASP A 82 9.09 7.93 8.08
C ASP A 82 10.13 9.06 8.13
N TYR A 83 10.49 9.45 9.36
CA TYR A 83 11.43 10.55 9.60
C TYR A 83 12.85 10.27 9.12
N LYS A 84 13.23 8.99 8.93
CA LYS A 84 14.56 8.60 8.42
C LYS A 84 14.62 8.59 6.89
N LEU A 85 13.46 8.59 6.22
CA LEU A 85 13.37 8.56 4.76
C LEU A 85 13.13 9.95 4.15
N VAL A 86 13.76 10.98 4.72
CA VAL A 86 13.65 12.38 4.27
C VAL A 86 14.94 12.81 3.59
N TRP A 87 14.83 13.48 2.44
CA TRP A 87 15.98 14.08 1.76
C TRP A 87 15.60 15.40 1.09
N LYS A 88 16.62 16.19 0.73
CA LYS A 88 16.44 17.39 -0.08
C LYS A 88 16.63 17.04 -1.55
N PRO A 89 15.61 17.20 -2.42
CA PRO A 89 15.73 16.89 -3.84
C PRO A 89 16.93 17.58 -4.49
N GLU A 90 17.26 18.81 -4.08
CA GLU A 90 18.35 19.60 -4.65
C GLU A 90 19.73 18.93 -4.48
N GLU A 91 19.89 18.08 -3.47
CA GLU A 91 21.14 17.37 -3.18
C GLU A 91 21.30 16.09 -4.03
N TYR A 92 20.23 15.61 -4.68
CA TYR A 92 20.18 14.34 -5.41
C TYR A 92 19.56 14.50 -6.81
N GLY A 93 19.89 15.57 -7.52
CA GLY A 93 19.45 15.78 -8.91
C GLY A 93 17.95 16.06 -9.07
N ASN A 94 17.31 16.65 -8.06
CA ASN A 94 15.86 16.93 -7.98
C ASN A 94 14.97 15.68 -7.98
N ILE A 95 15.47 14.55 -7.48
CA ILE A 95 14.65 13.36 -7.26
C ILE A 95 13.63 13.66 -6.14
N THR A 96 12.34 13.56 -6.47
CA THR A 96 11.23 13.82 -5.54
C THR A 96 10.69 12.55 -4.90
N ASP A 97 10.90 11.39 -5.53
CA ASP A 97 10.36 10.12 -5.10
C ASP A 97 11.18 8.95 -5.63
N VAL A 98 11.22 7.87 -4.86
CA VAL A 98 11.94 6.62 -5.16
C VAL A 98 11.06 5.41 -4.86
N ARG A 99 11.44 4.21 -5.34
CA ARG A 99 10.65 2.98 -5.11
C ARG A 99 11.45 1.92 -4.36
N PHE A 100 10.85 1.35 -3.32
CA PHE A 100 11.43 0.22 -2.60
C PHE A 100 10.60 -1.05 -2.85
N PRO A 101 11.22 -2.20 -3.15
CA PRO A 101 10.48 -3.46 -3.26
C PRO A 101 9.80 -3.83 -1.94
N GLY A 102 8.49 -4.12 -1.97
CA GLY A 102 7.73 -4.48 -0.77
C GLY A 102 8.16 -5.78 -0.09
N THR A 103 8.88 -6.63 -0.82
CA THR A 103 9.33 -7.97 -0.39
C THR A 103 10.76 -8.00 0.11
N SER A 104 11.54 -6.93 -0.10
CA SER A 104 12.97 -6.95 0.23
C SER A 104 13.24 -6.76 1.72
N GLY A 105 12.25 -6.30 2.50
CA GLY A 105 12.42 -5.96 3.90
C GLY A 105 13.42 -4.83 4.13
N GLN A 106 13.70 -4.01 3.11
CA GLN A 106 14.67 -2.91 3.20
C GLN A 106 14.17 -1.74 4.02
N ILE A 107 12.86 -1.47 4.00
CA ILE A 107 12.23 -0.43 4.79
C ILE A 107 11.11 -1.00 5.67
N TRP A 108 10.77 -0.28 6.75
CA TRP A 108 9.72 -0.70 7.68
C TRP A 108 8.37 -0.79 6.97
N ARG A 109 7.58 -1.81 7.32
CA ARG A 109 6.24 -2.06 6.76
C ARG A 109 5.27 -2.32 7.90
N PRO A 110 4.07 -1.68 7.93
CA PRO A 110 3.06 -1.99 8.92
C PRO A 110 2.50 -3.42 8.73
N ASP A 111 2.16 -4.07 9.83
CA ASP A 111 1.60 -5.43 9.89
C ASP A 111 0.06 -5.40 9.98
N ILE A 112 -0.58 -4.64 9.09
CA ILE A 112 -2.04 -4.47 9.08
C ILE A 112 -2.66 -5.66 8.34
N LEU A 113 -3.56 -6.36 9.03
CA LEU A 113 -4.25 -7.54 8.52
C LEU A 113 -5.77 -7.43 8.70
N LEU A 114 -6.51 -8.23 7.93
CA LEU A 114 -7.96 -8.38 8.04
C LEU A 114 -8.30 -9.38 9.16
N TYR A 115 -8.83 -8.89 10.28
CA TYR A 115 -9.14 -9.71 11.46
C TYR A 115 -10.27 -10.70 11.26
N ASN A 116 -11.29 -10.34 10.47
CA ASN A 116 -12.37 -11.23 10.11
C ASN A 116 -12.15 -11.84 8.71
N SER A 117 -10.91 -12.21 8.41
CA SER A 117 -10.58 -12.97 7.21
C SER A 117 -11.19 -14.38 7.28
N ALA A 118 -11.75 -14.82 6.17
CA ALA A 118 -12.20 -16.20 5.94
C ALA A 118 -11.24 -16.98 5.02
N ASP A 119 -10.14 -16.35 4.60
CA ASP A 119 -9.08 -16.97 3.80
C ASP A 119 -8.11 -17.75 4.71
N PRO A 120 -7.69 -18.98 4.37
CA PRO A 120 -6.58 -19.65 5.05
C PRO A 120 -5.25 -18.87 4.99
N ASN A 121 -5.05 -18.06 3.94
CA ASN A 121 -3.92 -17.14 3.82
C ASN A 121 -4.32 -15.78 4.42
N PHE A 122 -3.78 -15.43 5.58
CA PHE A 122 -4.12 -14.16 6.24
C PHE A 122 -3.59 -12.91 5.51
N ASP A 123 -2.56 -13.06 4.67
CA ASP A 123 -2.07 -12.02 3.76
C ASP A 123 -2.38 -12.41 2.32
N SER A 124 -3.56 -12.01 1.83
CA SER A 124 -4.01 -12.25 0.45
C SER A 124 -3.63 -11.12 -0.51
N THR A 125 -2.68 -10.27 -0.12
CA THR A 125 -2.25 -9.13 -0.94
C THR A 125 -1.06 -9.48 -1.84
N TYR A 126 -1.02 -8.89 -3.03
CA TYR A 126 0.09 -9.04 -3.95
C TYR A 126 1.27 -8.15 -3.51
N PRO A 127 2.51 -8.65 -3.55
CA PRO A 127 3.69 -7.86 -3.21
C PRO A 127 3.92 -6.72 -4.22
N SER A 128 3.49 -5.51 -3.88
CA SER A 128 3.78 -4.29 -4.64
C SER A 128 4.93 -3.48 -4.04
N ASN A 129 5.44 -2.50 -4.80
CA ASN A 129 6.49 -1.61 -4.34
C ASN A 129 5.93 -0.48 -3.49
N PHE A 130 6.76 0.02 -2.57
CA PHE A 130 6.55 1.28 -1.87
C PHE A 130 6.96 2.44 -2.77
N VAL A 131 6.25 3.56 -2.66
CA VAL A 131 6.67 4.86 -3.19
C VAL A 131 7.03 5.72 -1.99
N VAL A 132 8.27 6.17 -1.92
CA VAL A 132 8.75 7.05 -0.86
C VAL A 132 8.99 8.42 -1.47
N TYR A 133 8.43 9.46 -0.87
CA TYR A 133 8.58 10.85 -1.27
C TYR A 133 9.65 11.56 -0.44
N SER A 134 10.25 12.61 -0.99
CA SER A 134 11.36 13.34 -0.37
C SER A 134 11.03 13.95 0.98
N ASN A 135 9.75 14.23 1.24
CA ASN A 135 9.26 14.72 2.52
C ASN A 135 9.18 13.64 3.60
N GLY A 136 9.47 12.37 3.31
CA GLY A 136 9.36 11.23 4.22
C GLY A 136 8.01 10.51 4.19
N GLU A 137 7.07 10.93 3.33
CA GLU A 137 5.83 10.19 3.15
C GLU A 137 6.08 8.89 2.38
N VAL A 138 5.54 7.79 2.89
CA VAL A 138 5.58 6.49 2.24
C VAL A 138 4.16 6.08 1.87
N THR A 139 3.95 5.80 0.59
CA THR A 139 2.69 5.27 0.05
C THR A 139 2.88 3.83 -0.39
N TRP A 140 1.97 2.97 0.04
CA TRP A 140 1.93 1.55 -0.35
C TRP A 140 0.53 1.16 -0.81
N ILE A 141 0.42 0.62 -2.03
CA ILE A 141 -0.88 0.22 -2.60
C ILE A 141 -0.83 -1.22 -3.11
N PRO A 142 -0.91 -2.24 -2.24
CA PRO A 142 -1.01 -3.62 -2.68
C PRO A 142 -2.45 -3.96 -3.14
N PRO A 143 -2.63 -4.55 -4.34
CA PRO A 143 -3.90 -5.15 -4.72
C PRO A 143 -4.07 -6.51 -4.04
N GLY A 144 -5.29 -6.92 -3.71
CA GLY A 144 -5.55 -8.21 -3.08
C GLY A 144 -6.96 -8.72 -3.31
N ILE A 145 -7.11 -10.04 -3.22
CA ILE A 145 -8.42 -10.70 -3.15
C ILE A 145 -8.69 -10.98 -1.68
N LEU A 146 -9.69 -10.31 -1.11
CA LEU A 146 -10.00 -10.41 0.31
C LEU A 146 -11.23 -11.28 0.51
N LYS A 147 -11.13 -12.28 1.38
CA LYS A 147 -12.26 -13.10 1.83
C LYS A 147 -12.58 -12.75 3.26
N SER A 148 -13.81 -12.36 3.54
CA SER A 148 -14.21 -11.94 4.88
C SER A 148 -15.48 -12.63 5.34
N SER A 149 -15.53 -12.98 6.63
CA SER A 149 -16.77 -13.44 7.25
C SER A 149 -17.77 -12.30 7.35
N CYS A 150 -18.94 -12.49 6.73
CA CYS A 150 -20.04 -11.54 6.68
C CYS A 150 -21.36 -12.22 7.04
N LYS A 151 -22.05 -11.68 8.05
CA LYS A 151 -23.35 -12.22 8.47
C LYS A 151 -24.43 -11.80 7.45
N ILE A 152 -24.92 -12.78 6.70
CA ILE A 152 -25.96 -12.58 5.69
C ILE A 152 -27.35 -12.74 6.32
N ASP A 153 -28.24 -11.79 6.01
CA ASP A 153 -29.65 -11.80 6.46
C ASP A 153 -30.60 -12.03 5.26
N ILE A 154 -31.10 -13.26 5.13
CA ILE A 154 -31.95 -13.71 4.03
C ILE A 154 -33.45 -13.44 4.24
N THR A 155 -33.81 -12.49 5.11
CA THR A 155 -35.23 -12.25 5.46
C THR A 155 -36.10 -11.86 4.26
N TRP A 156 -35.54 -11.11 3.29
CA TRP A 156 -36.29 -10.52 2.17
C TRP A 156 -35.80 -10.99 0.79
N PHE A 157 -35.16 -12.16 0.73
CA PHE A 157 -34.63 -12.71 -0.50
C PHE A 157 -35.69 -12.75 -1.63
N PRO A 158 -35.36 -12.31 -2.87
CA PRO A 158 -34.06 -11.89 -3.38
C PRO A 158 -33.82 -10.35 -3.39
N PHE A 159 -34.54 -9.58 -2.58
CA PHE A 159 -34.48 -8.10 -2.52
C PHE A 159 -33.96 -7.60 -1.17
N ASP A 160 -32.96 -8.28 -0.63
CA ASP A 160 -32.35 -8.05 0.67
C ASP A 160 -31.02 -7.30 0.57
N ASP A 161 -30.84 -6.29 1.42
CA ASP A 161 -29.57 -5.55 1.51
C ASP A 161 -28.60 -6.27 2.46
N GLN A 162 -27.35 -6.45 2.04
CA GLN A 162 -26.31 -7.08 2.87
C GLN A 162 -25.26 -6.10 3.37
N ASN A 163 -24.98 -6.17 4.68
CA ASN A 163 -24.04 -5.29 5.37
C ASN A 163 -22.82 -6.09 5.85
N CYS A 164 -21.75 -6.06 5.05
CA CYS A 164 -20.52 -6.79 5.35
C CYS A 164 -19.45 -5.87 5.92
N TYR A 165 -18.91 -6.19 7.10
CA TYR A 165 -17.88 -5.36 7.72
C TYR A 165 -16.50 -5.92 7.43
N LEU A 166 -15.53 -5.09 7.06
CA LEU A 166 -14.10 -5.47 7.07
C LEU A 166 -13.44 -4.84 8.29
N LYS A 167 -12.63 -5.62 9.02
CA LYS A 167 -11.93 -5.17 10.23
C LYS A 167 -10.44 -5.23 10.02
N PHE A 168 -9.79 -4.07 9.85
CA PHE A 168 -8.34 -4.00 9.71
C PHE A 168 -7.70 -3.55 11.02
N GLY A 169 -6.56 -4.17 11.33
CA GLY A 169 -5.79 -3.84 12.53
C GLY A 169 -4.36 -4.32 12.40
N SER A 170 -3.45 -3.67 13.14
CA SER A 170 -2.11 -4.22 13.33
C SER A 170 -2.17 -5.54 14.10
N TRP A 171 -1.34 -6.49 13.75
CA TRP A 171 -1.32 -7.78 14.43
C TRP A 171 -0.51 -7.76 15.74
N THR A 172 0.62 -7.05 15.74
CA THR A 172 1.58 -7.05 16.85
C THR A 172 1.60 -5.73 17.64
N TYR A 173 1.14 -4.62 17.05
CA TYR A 173 1.08 -3.32 17.71
C TYR A 173 -0.33 -3.03 18.25
N ASN A 174 -0.37 -2.40 19.44
CA ASN A 174 -1.60 -1.87 20.00
C ASN A 174 -1.87 -0.42 19.51
N GLY A 175 -3.04 0.12 19.85
CA GLY A 175 -3.44 1.48 19.46
C GLY A 175 -2.57 2.63 20.00
N PHE A 176 -1.68 2.37 20.96
CA PHE A 176 -0.70 3.37 21.44
C PHE A 176 0.58 3.40 20.59
N ALA A 177 0.83 2.34 19.82
CA ALA A 177 1.99 2.24 18.93
C ALA A 177 1.62 2.53 17.47
N ILE A 178 0.48 2.05 16.99
CA ILE A 178 -0.06 2.37 15.65
C ILE A 178 -1.49 2.87 15.81
N ASP A 179 -1.74 4.10 15.37
CA ASP A 179 -3.09 4.66 15.26
C ASP A 179 -3.50 4.62 13.79
N LEU A 180 -4.43 3.74 13.47
CA LEU A 180 -5.02 3.65 12.14
C LEU A 180 -6.03 4.78 11.96
N GLN A 181 -5.96 5.45 10.80
CA GLN A 181 -6.86 6.53 10.44
C GLN A 181 -7.37 6.34 9.03
N ILE A 182 -8.58 6.80 8.75
CA ILE A 182 -9.13 6.76 7.38
C ILE A 182 -8.56 7.94 6.59
N ASP A 183 -7.96 7.66 5.44
CA ASP A 183 -7.55 8.70 4.48
C ASP A 183 -8.82 9.35 3.90
N ALA A 184 -9.17 10.56 4.37
CA ALA A 184 -10.43 11.24 4.09
C ALA A 184 -10.38 12.23 2.89
N ASP A 185 -9.22 12.43 2.27
CA ASP A 185 -8.98 13.55 1.35
C ASP A 185 -9.76 13.54 0.02
N ASP A 186 -10.51 12.48 -0.31
CA ASP A 186 -11.35 12.42 -1.53
C ASP A 186 -12.87 12.34 -1.28
N MET A 187 -13.34 12.50 -0.04
CA MET A 187 -14.79 12.52 0.25
C MET A 187 -15.54 13.71 -0.40
N ASN A 188 -14.81 14.64 -1.05
CA ASN A 188 -15.36 15.75 -1.83
C ASN A 188 -15.18 15.62 -3.37
N GLY A 189 -14.56 14.55 -3.89
CA GLY A 189 -13.98 14.53 -5.25
C GLY A 189 -14.66 13.68 -6.34
N SER A 190 -15.56 12.75 -6.04
CA SER A 190 -16.16 11.89 -7.09
C SER A 190 -17.56 11.39 -6.74
N LYS A 191 -18.57 12.22 -7.01
CA LYS A 191 -19.94 11.76 -7.29
C LYS A 191 -19.99 11.11 -8.69
N GLY A 192 -19.35 9.95 -8.85
CA GLY A 192 -19.33 9.28 -10.15
C GLY A 192 -18.80 7.85 -10.07
N SER A 193 -19.75 6.90 -10.11
CA SER A 193 -19.57 5.47 -10.41
C SER A 193 -18.86 4.60 -9.36
N PHE A 194 -19.59 4.33 -8.27
CA PHE A 194 -19.78 3.05 -7.56
C PHE A 194 -20.27 3.46 -6.17
N ARG A 195 -21.52 3.16 -5.87
CA ARG A 195 -22.19 3.62 -4.66
C ARG A 195 -22.01 2.62 -3.51
N ASP A 196 -20.87 1.95 -3.42
CA ASP A 196 -20.59 0.99 -2.32
C ASP A 196 -19.85 1.73 -1.22
N VAL A 197 -20.67 2.31 -0.34
CA VAL A 197 -20.26 3.25 0.71
C VAL A 197 -19.44 2.51 1.78
N LEU A 198 -18.12 2.51 1.66
CA LEU A 198 -17.18 2.26 2.77
C LEU A 198 -17.36 3.37 3.82
N SER A 199 -18.39 3.24 4.66
CA SER A 199 -18.63 4.14 5.79
C SER A 199 -17.87 3.66 7.03
N ARG A 200 -17.48 4.62 7.88
CA ARG A 200 -16.82 4.38 9.16
C ARG A 200 -17.83 3.81 10.15
N ALA A 201 -17.73 2.53 10.50
CA ALA A 201 -18.52 1.94 11.58
C ALA A 201 -17.82 2.12 12.95
N GLY A 202 -17.68 3.38 13.40
CA GLY A 202 -17.28 3.71 14.78
C GLY A 202 -15.80 3.46 15.14
N ARG A 203 -15.34 4.14 16.20
CA ARG A 203 -13.99 4.01 16.76
C ARG A 203 -14.07 3.04 17.95
N GLY A 204 -13.79 1.76 17.74
CA GLY A 204 -13.65 0.78 18.81
C GLY A 204 -12.21 0.75 19.34
N ARG A 205 -12.00 0.37 20.61
CA ARG A 205 -10.66 0.26 21.25
C ARG A 205 -9.68 -0.74 20.57
N SER A 206 -10.04 -1.34 19.44
CA SER A 206 -9.33 -2.47 18.83
C SER A 206 -9.25 -2.44 17.28
N GLY A 207 -9.51 -1.30 16.63
CA GLY A 207 -9.36 -1.17 15.17
C GLY A 207 -10.51 -0.43 14.49
N ASP A 208 -10.25 -0.01 13.25
CA ASP A 208 -11.24 0.67 12.40
C ASP A 208 -12.09 -0.36 11.63
N PHE A 209 -13.39 -0.08 11.53
CA PHE A 209 -14.37 -0.91 10.84
C PHE A 209 -14.78 -0.25 9.52
N TYR A 210 -14.76 -1.03 8.45
CA TYR A 210 -15.27 -0.68 7.14
C TYR A 210 -16.61 -1.37 6.92
N VAL A 211 -17.59 -0.70 6.34
CA VAL A 211 -18.87 -1.32 5.94
C VAL A 211 -18.92 -1.40 4.42
N LEU A 212 -19.10 -2.59 3.87
CA LEU A 212 -19.47 -2.82 2.49
C LEU A 212 -20.99 -3.05 2.46
N PHE A 213 -21.67 -2.26 1.65
CA PHE A 213 -23.08 -2.48 1.29
C PHE A 213 -23.08 -3.30 0.00
N VAL A 214 -23.91 -4.34 -0.04
CA VAL A 214 -24.18 -5.11 -1.25
C VAL A 214 -25.69 -5.08 -1.45
N ASP A 215 -26.13 -4.52 -2.58
CA ASP A 215 -27.51 -4.47 -3.07
C ASP A 215 -27.80 -5.62 -4.05
#